data_AF-A0A355IM15-F1
#
_entry.id   AF-A0A355IM15-F1
#
_cell.length_a   1.000
_cell.length_b   1.000
_cell.length_c   1.000
_cell.angle_alpha   90.00
_cell.angle_beta   90.00
_cell.angle_gamma   90.00
#
_symmetry.space_group_name_H-M   'P 1'
#
loop_
_entity.id
_entity.type
_entity.pdbx_description
1 polymer ?
#
loop_
_entity_poly.entity_id
_entity_poly.type
_entity_poly.pdbx_seq_one_letter_code
_entity_poly.pdbx_strand_id
1 'polypeptide(L)' 'MSATKSIKNALVSVYHKDGLDEILLKLHENGVSFLSTGGT' A
#
# COMPACT_ATOMS: atom_id res chain seq x y z
N MET A 1 -1.84 1.15 -26.44
CA MET A 1 -1.09 1.34 -25.18
C MET A 1 -2.11 1.57 -24.08
N SER A 2 -2.15 0.71 -23.05
CA SER A 2 -3.03 0.94 -21.90
C SER A 2 -2.45 2.09 -21.08
N ALA A 3 -3.22 3.16 -20.89
CA ALA A 3 -2.81 4.30 -20.08
C ALA A 3 -2.50 3.80 -18.65
N THR A 4 -1.32 4.15 -18.14
CA THR A 4 -0.92 3.85 -16.76
C THR A 4 -1.79 4.66 -15.81
N LYS A 5 -2.59 3.98 -15.01
CA LYS A 5 -3.45 4.61 -14.01
C LYS A 5 -2.70 4.70 -12.69
N SER A 6 -2.51 5.92 -12.19
CA SER A 6 -1.92 6.13 -10.87
C SER A 6 -2.84 5.59 -9.78
N ILE A 7 -2.25 4.90 -8.82
CA ILE A 7 -2.91 4.34 -7.64
C ILE A 7 -3.14 5.46 -6.63
N LYS A 8 -4.30 5.45 -5.98
CA LYS A 8 -4.67 6.45 -4.96
C LYS A 8 -4.87 5.85 -3.58
N ASN A 9 -5.30 4.58 -3.53
CA ASN A 9 -5.57 3.87 -2.29
C ASN A 9 -5.02 2.44 -2.39
N ALA A 10 -4.56 1.89 -1.27
CA ALA A 10 -4.11 0.51 -1.14
C ALA A 10 -4.73 -0.14 0.12
N LEU A 11 -5.30 -1.34 -0.03
CA LEU A 11 -5.76 -2.16 1.08
C LEU A 11 -4.61 -3.05 1.56
N VAL A 12 -4.33 -3.03 2.85
CA VAL A 12 -3.26 -3.77 3.51
C VAL A 12 -3.89 -4.79 4.45
N SER A 13 -3.68 -6.08 4.17
CA SER A 13 -4.23 -7.19 4.93
C SER A 13 -3.24 -8.33 4.89
N VAL A 14 -2.35 -8.37 5.89
CA VAL A 14 -1.28 -9.37 5.97
C VAL A 14 -1.18 -9.90 7.40
N TYR A 15 -0.82 -11.18 7.53
CA TYR A 15 -0.64 -11.82 8.83
C TYR A 15 0.79 -11.64 9.36
N HIS A 16 1.79 -11.79 8.49
CA HIS A 16 3.20 -11.52 8.78
C HIS A 16 3.57 -10.12 8.25
N LYS A 17 4.26 -9.33 9.09
CA LYS A 17 4.57 -7.93 8.80
C LYS A 17 6.02 -7.71 8.38
N ASP A 18 6.79 -8.79 8.27
CA ASP A 18 8.19 -8.73 7.90
C ASP A 18 8.36 -8.07 6.52
N GLY A 19 9.04 -6.92 6.48
CA GLY A 19 9.29 -6.16 5.26
C GLY A 19 8.10 -5.32 4.75
N LEU A 20 6.98 -5.26 5.48
CA LEU A 20 5.82 -4.46 5.08
C LEU A 20 6.14 -2.96 5.07
N ASP A 21 6.97 -2.50 5.99
CA ASP A 21 7.31 -1.09 6.16
C ASP A 21 7.92 -0.47 4.89
N GLU A 22 8.81 -1.18 4.19
CA GLU A 22 9.45 -0.66 2.97
C GLU A 22 8.43 -0.46 1.83
N ILE A 23 7.43 -1.33 1.76
CA ILE A 23 6.35 -1.26 0.78
C ILE A 23 5.43 -0.09 1.10
N LEU A 24 5.04 0.05 2.37
CA LEU A 24 4.18 1.15 2.83
C LEU A 24 4.88 2.50 2.66
N LEU A 25 6.19 2.58 2.94
CA LEU A 25 6.95 3.82 2.77
C LEU A 25 6.93 4.27 1.31
N LYS A 26 7.24 3.39 0.35
CA LYS A 26 7.23 3.73 -1.07
C LYS A 26 5.85 4.16 -1.55
N LEU A 27 4.79 3.49 -1.10
CA LEU A 27 3.42 3.85 -1.45
C LEU A 27 3.03 5.21 -0.83
N HIS A 28 3.47 5.48 0.40
CA HIS A 28 3.24 6.76 1.08
C HIS A 28 3.94 7.93 0.37
N GLU A 29 5.21 7.74 -0.04
CA GLU A 29 5.96 8.71 -0.83
C GLU A 29 5.27 9.07 -2.15
N ASN A 30 4.53 8.11 -2.73
CA ASN A 30 3.72 8.32 -3.93
C ASN A 30 2.31 8.88 -3.63
N GLY A 31 2.03 9.27 -2.38
CA GLY A 31 0.75 9.87 -1.97
C GLY A 31 -0.42 8.88 -1.93
N VAL A 32 -0.15 7.58 -1.80
CA VAL A 32 -1.19 6.54 -1.71
C VAL A 32 -1.73 6.47 -0.28
N SER A 33 -3.05 6.50 -0.14
CA SER A 33 -3.73 6.30 1.14
C SER A 33 -3.89 4.82 1.47
N PHE A 34 -3.75 4.44 2.74
CA PHE A 34 -3.89 3.05 3.17
C PHE A 34 -5.24 2.80 3.85
N LEU A 35 -5.84 1.66 3.51
CA LEU A 35 -6.86 1.02 4.32
C LEU A 35 -6.26 -0.25 4.92
N SER A 36 -6.40 -0.46 6.23
CA SER A 36 -5.93 -1.69 6.89
C SER A 36 -7.12 -2.49 7.40
N THR A 37 -7.00 -3.82 7.34
CA THR A 37 -7.90 -4.70 8.10
C THR A 37 -7.30 -4.97 9.47
N GLY A 38 -8.02 -4.61 10.54
CA GLY A 38 -7.74 -5.09 11.91
C GLY A 38 -6.25 -5.14 12.27
N GLY A 39 -5.76 -6.27 12.79
CA GLY A 39 -4.41 -6.43 13.33
C GLY A 39 -3.22 -6.31 12.35
N THR A 40 -3.38 -5.68 11.19
CA THR A 40 -2.32 -5.42 10.20
C THR A 40 -1.63 -4.09 10.46
#